data_AF-G7Y9D6-F1
#
_entry.id   AF-G7Y9D6-F1
#
_cell.length_a   1.000
_cell.length_b   1.000
_cell.length_c   1.000
_cell.angle_alpha   90.00
_cell.angle_beta   90.00
_cell.angle_gamma   90.00
#
_symmetry.space_group_name_H-M   'P 1'
#
loop_
_entity.id
_entity.type
_entity.pdbx_description
1 polymer ?
#
loop_
_entity_poly.entity_id
_entity_poly.type
_entity_poly.pdbx_seq_one_letter_code
_entity_poly.pdbx_strand_id
1 'polypeptide(L)'
;MESNYEVTVLGAANELMVKFFGPAENLTNIFESFLPQLLAYPNPTDPLNSDAASLFMFKPSEYVMKVKEYVQRFATEEVLKAEENGGAEHNSSEEESSMSDYSDDETKDMEL
;
A
#
# COMPACT_ATOMS: atom_id res chain seq x y z
N MET A 1 24.19 13.14 0.98
CA MET A 1 23.78 12.02 1.84
C MET A 1 22.70 11.28 1.10
N GLU A 2 23.02 10.16 0.47
CA GLU A 2 21.99 9.29 -0.10
C GLU A 2 21.11 8.81 1.05
N SER A 3 19.82 9.13 0.97
CA SER A 3 18.87 8.62 1.94
C SER A 3 18.55 7.20 1.53
N ASN A 4 19.01 6.24 2.33
CA ASN A 4 18.76 4.83 2.08
C ASN A 4 17.33 4.49 2.52
N TYR A 5 16.64 3.70 1.71
CA TYR A 5 15.34 3.13 2.02
C TYR A 5 15.39 1.61 1.88
N GLU A 6 14.71 0.92 2.80
CA GLU A 6 14.50 -0.53 2.74
C GLU A 6 13.02 -0.76 2.45
N VAL A 7 12.73 -1.51 1.40
CA VAL A 7 11.37 -1.89 1.04
C VAL A 7 11.16 -3.35 1.43
N THR A 8 10.16 -3.60 2.26
CA THR A 8 9.76 -4.94 2.69
C THR A 8 8.32 -5.19 2.30
N VAL A 9 8.05 -6.35 1.73
CA VAL A 9 6.69 -6.84 1.53
C VAL A 9 6.17 -7.40 2.85
N LEU A 10 5.04 -6.86 3.34
CA LEU A 10 4.37 -7.40 4.51
C LEU A 10 3.20 -8.30 4.07
N GLY A 11 3.00 -9.42 4.77
CA GLY A 11 1.79 -10.22 4.66
C GLY A 11 1.39 -10.70 3.25
N ALA A 12 0.08 -10.86 3.04
CA ALA A 12 -0.50 -11.37 1.81
C ALA A 12 -0.40 -10.34 0.66
N ALA A 13 0.63 -10.48 -0.17
CA ALA A 13 0.78 -9.99 -1.55
C ALA A 13 0.50 -8.51 -1.90
N ASN A 14 0.02 -7.64 -1.01
CA ASN A 14 -0.39 -6.28 -1.38
C ASN A 14 0.09 -5.19 -0.41
N GLU A 15 0.92 -5.51 0.58
CA GLU A 15 1.40 -4.53 1.56
C GLU A 15 2.91 -4.28 1.41
N LEU A 16 3.27 -3.00 1.31
CA LEU A 16 4.64 -2.51 1.21
C LEU A 16 4.97 -1.68 2.44
N MET A 17 5.96 -2.10 3.22
CA MET A 17 6.61 -1.27 4.22
C MET A 17 7.87 -0.65 3.61
N VAL A 18 7.97 0.67 3.68
CA VAL A 18 9.21 1.39 3.32
C VAL A 18 9.82 1.97 4.59
N LYS A 19 10.96 1.42 5.03
CA LYS A 19 11.75 1.98 6.12
C LYS A 19 12.72 3.00 5.56
N PHE A 20 12.60 4.23 6.01
CA PHE A 20 13.45 5.34 5.58
C PHE A 20 14.51 5.65 6.63
N PHE A 21 15.78 5.65 6.24
CA PHE A 21 16.92 5.86 7.14
C PHE A 21 17.63 7.20 6.89
N GLY A 22 16.85 8.26 6.71
CA GLY A 22 17.35 9.62 6.52
C GLY A 22 16.75 10.62 7.51
N PRO A 23 17.19 11.90 7.46
CA PRO A 23 16.57 12.99 8.22
C PRO A 23 15.06 13.07 7.93
N ALA A 24 14.24 13.40 8.94
CA ALA A 24 12.79 13.53 8.76
C ALA A 24 12.41 14.57 7.67
N GLU A 25 13.26 15.58 7.49
CA GLU A 25 13.17 16.61 6.42
C GLU A 25 13.17 15.99 5.01
N ASN A 26 13.75 14.80 4.84
CA ASN A 26 13.82 14.10 3.57
C ASN A 26 12.64 13.14 3.35
N LEU A 27 11.68 13.03 4.26
CA LEU A 27 10.49 12.18 4.07
C LEU A 27 9.63 12.64 2.89
N THR A 28 9.67 13.93 2.52
CA THR A 28 9.05 14.44 1.30
C THR A 28 9.56 13.75 0.04
N ASN A 29 10.80 13.24 0.05
CA ASN A 29 11.36 12.48 -1.08
C ASN A 29 10.57 11.19 -1.39
N ILE A 30 9.78 10.67 -0.44
CA ILE A 30 8.88 9.54 -0.70
C ILE A 30 7.86 9.92 -1.77
N PHE A 31 7.26 11.10 -1.66
CA PHE A 31 6.23 11.59 -2.58
C PHE A 31 6.83 12.26 -3.82
N GLU A 32 7.98 12.92 -3.68
CA GLU A 32 8.61 13.67 -4.77
C GLU A 32 9.47 12.81 -5.70
N SER A 33 10.05 11.72 -5.21
CA SER A 33 10.97 10.87 -5.98
C SER A 33 10.60 9.40 -5.96
N PHE A 34 10.44 8.78 -4.78
CA PHE A 34 10.29 7.33 -4.67
C PHE A 34 9.00 6.82 -5.33
N LEU A 35 7.83 7.34 -4.95
CA LEU A 35 6.54 6.90 -5.51
C LEU A 35 6.43 7.19 -7.01
N PRO A 36 6.80 8.38 -7.53
CA PRO A 36 6.81 8.62 -8.97
C PRO A 36 7.71 7.63 -9.72
N GLN A 37 8.89 7.31 -9.19
CA GLN A 37 9.80 6.35 -9.81
C GLN A 37 9.24 4.93 -9.79
N LEU A 38 8.66 4.50 -8.66
CA LEU A 38 8.08 3.17 -8.50
C LEU A 38 6.87 2.96 -9.45
N LEU A 39 6.01 3.97 -9.58
CA LEU A 39 4.84 3.92 -10.47
C LEU A 39 5.23 3.98 -11.95
N ALA A 40 6.31 4.70 -12.29
CA ALA A 40 6.83 4.76 -13.66
C ALA A 40 7.52 3.44 -14.07
N TYR A 41 8.18 2.78 -13.12
CA TYR A 41 8.97 1.57 -13.35
C TYR A 41 8.64 0.51 -12.29
N PRO A 42 7.52 -0.22 -12.45
CA PRO A 42 7.15 -1.27 -11.51
C PRO A 42 8.21 -2.38 -11.51
N ASN A 43 8.56 -2.91 -10.34
CA ASN A 43 9.51 -4.01 -10.22
C ASN A 43 8.87 -5.31 -10.77
N PRO A 44 9.31 -5.82 -11.93
CA PRO A 44 8.70 -6.99 -12.55
C PRO A 44 9.18 -8.31 -11.91
N THR A 45 10.32 -8.27 -11.21
CA THR A 45 11.06 -9.46 -10.78
C THR A 45 10.57 -10.00 -9.44
N ASP A 46 9.91 -9.16 -8.63
CA ASP A 46 9.25 -9.55 -7.39
C ASP A 46 7.86 -8.87 -7.30
N PRO A 47 6.88 -9.37 -8.08
CA PRO A 47 5.60 -8.71 -8.20
C PRO A 47 4.70 -9.05 -7.03
N LEU A 48 4.41 -8.05 -6.21
CA LEU A 48 3.33 -8.10 -5.22
C LEU A 48 1.99 -8.47 -5.85
N ASN A 49 1.64 -7.78 -6.93
CA ASN A 49 0.47 -8.10 -7.73
C ASN A 49 0.90 -8.87 -8.99
N SER A 50 0.86 -10.20 -8.92
CA SER A 50 1.25 -11.12 -10.00
C SER A 50 0.43 -10.91 -11.28
N ASP A 51 -0.86 -10.59 -11.16
CA ASP A 51 -1.75 -10.30 -12.29
C ASP A 51 -1.36 -9.01 -13.00
N ALA A 52 -1.11 -7.95 -12.24
CA ALA A 52 -0.67 -6.65 -12.78
C ALA A 52 0.69 -6.77 -13.47
N ALA A 53 1.63 -7.52 -12.88
CA ALA A 53 2.95 -7.76 -13.46
C ALA A 53 2.89 -8.58 -14.76
N SER A 54 2.06 -9.63 -14.79
CA SER A 54 1.83 -10.41 -16.01
C SER A 54 1.22 -9.54 -17.12
N LEU A 55 0.24 -8.70 -16.77
CA LEU A 55 -0.39 -7.79 -17.72
C LEU A 55 0.62 -6.76 -18.25
N PHE A 56 1.48 -6.22 -17.37
CA PHE A 56 2.55 -5.29 -17.75
C PHE A 56 3.57 -5.94 -18.70
N MET A 57 4.01 -7.18 -18.41
CA MET A 57 5.00 -7.89 -19.22
C MET A 57 4.48 -8.33 -20.59
N PHE A 58 3.29 -8.91 -20.65
CA PHE A 58 2.78 -9.56 -21.86
C PHE A 58 1.84 -8.67 -22.67
N LYS A 59 1.19 -7.69 -22.04
CA LYS A 59 0.13 -6.86 -22.65
C LYS A 59 0.14 -5.40 -22.15
N PRO A 60 1.19 -4.63 -22.45
CA PRO A 60 1.37 -3.28 -21.90
C PRO A 60 0.22 -2.32 -22.22
N SER A 61 -0.42 -2.44 -23.40
CA SER A 61 -1.57 -1.61 -23.76
C SER A 61 -2.80 -1.89 -22.89
N GLU A 62 -3.08 -3.15 -22.57
CA GLU A 62 -4.18 -3.53 -21.68
C GLU A 62 -3.89 -3.09 -20.24
N TYR A 63 -2.63 -3.18 -19.80
CA TYR A 63 -2.20 -2.67 -18.49
C TYR A 63 -2.50 -1.18 -18.34
N VAL A 64 -2.09 -0.35 -19.30
CA VAL A 64 -2.34 1.10 -19.26
C VAL A 64 -3.84 1.41 -19.23
N MET A 65 -4.65 0.67 -19.98
CA MET A 65 -6.11 0.83 -19.96
C MET A 65 -6.71 0.49 -18.60
N LYS A 66 -6.30 -0.65 -18.01
CA LYS A 66 -6.77 -1.09 -16.69
C LYS A 66 -6.35 -0.12 -15.59
N VAL A 67 -5.13 0.41 -15.63
CA VAL A 67 -4.67 1.44 -14.69
C VAL A 67 -5.54 2.69 -14.77
N LYS A 68 -5.85 3.18 -15.98
CA LYS A 68 -6.73 4.35 -16.16
C LYS A 68 -8.14 4.12 -15.62
N GLU A 69 -8.70 2.95 -15.86
CA GLU A 69 -10.02 2.56 -15.32
C GLU A 69 -10.01 2.55 -13.78
N TYR A 70 -8.97 1.97 -13.17
CA TYR A 70 -8.84 1.91 -11.72
C TYR A 70 -8.64 3.30 -11.11
N VAL A 71 -7.84 4.16 -11.74
CA VAL A 71 -7.67 5.55 -11.28
C VAL A 71 -9.01 6.28 -11.31
N GLN A 72 -9.80 6.13 -12.36
CA GLN A 72 -11.14 6.75 -12.44
C GLN A 72 -12.08 6.23 -11.35
N ARG A 73 -12.05 4.93 -11.08
CA ARG A 73 -12.98 4.27 -10.16
C ARG A 73 -12.62 4.46 -8.68
N PHE A 74 -11.33 4.59 -8.35
CA PHE A 74 -10.86 4.54 -6.96
C PHE A 74 -10.00 5.74 -6.54
N ALA A 75 -9.42 6.49 -7.47
CA ALA A 75 -8.44 7.55 -7.16
C ALA A 75 -8.82 8.93 -7.73
N THR A 76 -10.12 9.20 -7.85
CA THR A 76 -10.63 10.54 -8.21
C THR A 76 -11.08 11.30 -6.97
N GLU A 77 -11.00 12.64 -7.00
CA GLU A 77 -11.41 13.47 -5.87
C GLU A 77 -12.86 13.25 -5.45
N GLU A 78 -13.75 12.97 -6.40
CA GLU A 78 -15.17 12.71 -6.13
C GLU A 78 -15.35 11.44 -5.30
N VAL A 79 -14.64 10.37 -5.65
CA VAL A 79 -14.67 9.09 -4.93
C VAL A 79 -14.09 9.26 -3.52
N LEU A 80 -12.96 9.94 -3.38
CA LEU A 80 -12.33 10.19 -2.08
C LEU A 80 -13.23 11.01 -1.15
N LYS A 81 -13.88 12.07 -1.68
CA LYS A 81 -14.83 12.89 -0.92
C LYS A 81 -16.12 12.12 -0.56
N ALA A 82 -16.53 11.17 -1.39
CA ALA A 82 -17.68 10.33 -1.12
C ALA A 82 -17.40 9.32 0.01
N GLU A 83 -16.20 8.75 0.08
CA GLU A 83 -15.80 7.87 1.19
C GLU A 83 -15.63 8.64 2.51
N GLU A 84 -15.12 9.86 2.46
CA GLU A 84 -14.94 10.71 3.64
C GLU A 84 -16.28 11.18 4.25
N ASN A 85 -17.30 11.40 3.41
CA ASN A 85 -18.64 11.84 3.83
C ASN A 85 -19.67 10.71 3.99
N GLY A 86 -19.37 9.50 3.52
CA GLY A 86 -20.30 8.41 3.34
C GLY A 86 -19.78 7.10 3.91
N GLY A 87 -19.60 7.05 5.23
CA GLY A 87 -19.46 5.77 5.92
C GLY A 87 -20.70 4.90 5.66
N ALA A 88 -20.48 3.74 5.07
CA ALA A 88 -21.43 2.68 4.73
C ALA A 88 -22.30 2.92 3.49
N GLU A 89 -21.82 2.47 2.32
CA GLU A 89 -22.52 1.49 1.45
C GLU A 89 -21.50 0.82 0.51
N HIS A 90 -20.64 -0.06 1.03
CA HIS A 90 -19.92 -1.03 0.20
C HIS A 90 -20.42 -2.43 0.51
N ASN A 91 -21.23 -2.97 -0.42
CA ASN A 91 -21.68 -4.35 -0.43
C ASN A 91 -20.49 -5.28 -0.80
N SER A 92 -19.54 -5.44 0.12
CA SER A 92 -18.42 -6.38 -0.04
C SER A 92 -18.22 -7.11 1.27
N SER A 93 -18.81 -8.31 1.32
CA SER A 93 -18.46 -9.47 2.17
C SER A 93 -17.72 -9.14 3.47
N GLU A 94 -18.49 -9.08 4.55
CA GLU A 94 -18.05 -9.02 5.94
C GLU A 94 -17.08 -10.16 6.29
N GLU A 95 -15.79 -9.88 6.31
CA GLU A 95 -14.86 -10.47 7.29
C GLU A 95 -14.03 -9.33 7.89
N GLU A 96 -14.71 -8.50 8.68
CA GLU A 96 -14.09 -7.52 9.56
C GLU A 96 -13.22 -8.28 10.58
N SER A 97 -11.90 -8.28 10.36
CA SER A 97 -10.96 -8.79 11.34
C SER A 97 -11.00 -7.90 12.57
N SER A 98 -11.58 -8.42 13.65
CA SER A 98 -11.56 -7.81 14.98
C SER A 98 -10.12 -7.51 15.37
N MET A 99 -9.74 -6.23 15.40
CA MET A 99 -8.52 -5.77 16.09
C MET A 99 -8.57 -6.34 17.52
N SER A 100 -7.76 -7.37 17.77
CA SER A 100 -7.57 -7.91 19.12
C SER A 100 -6.88 -6.84 19.94
N ASP A 101 -7.61 -6.31 20.92
CA ASP A 101 -7.10 -5.51 22.02
C ASP A 101 -5.98 -6.31 22.70
N TYR A 102 -4.72 -5.93 22.46
CA TYR A 102 -3.59 -6.44 23.22
C TYR A 102 -3.75 -5.88 24.64
N SER A 103 -4.49 -6.59 25.50
CA SER A 103 -4.43 -6.37 26.93
C SER A 103 -3.05 -6.81 27.41
N ASP A 104 -2.19 -5.82 27.64
CA ASP A 104 -0.89 -5.94 28.30
C ASP A 104 -1.09 -6.28 29.78
N ASP A 105 -1.40 -7.54 30.08
CA ASP A 105 -1.51 -8.07 31.45
C ASP A 105 -0.74 -9.40 31.59
N GLU A 106 0.56 -9.39 31.28
CA GLU A 106 1.48 -10.49 31.62
C GLU A 106 2.79 -9.95 32.22
N THR A 107 2.74 -9.12 33.26
CA THR A 107 3.95 -8.79 34.05
C THR A 107 3.80 -8.76 35.57
N LYS A 108 2.76 -9.34 36.16
CA LYS A 108 2.62 -9.43 37.63
C LYS A 108 2.18 -10.80 38.12
N ASP A 109 3.12 -11.73 38.22
CA ASP A 109 3.18 -12.75 39.30
C ASP A 109 4.30 -13.78 39.03
N MET A 110 5.55 -13.31 39.04
CA MET A 110 6.68 -14.16 39.42
C MET A 110 7.45 -13.48 40.56
N GLU A 111 6.76 -13.23 41.67
CA GLU A 111 7.36 -13.15 43.01
C GLU A 111 6.81 -14.32 43.85
N LEU A 112 7.61 -15.39 43.95
CA LEU A 112 7.99 -16.14 45.17
C LEU A 112 8.61 -17.51 44.82
#